data_AF-A0A2Z6MQ70-F1
#
_entry.id   AF-A0A2Z6MQ70-F1
#
_cell.length_a   1.000
_cell.length_b   1.000
_cell.length_c   1.000
_cell.angle_alpha   90.00
_cell.angle_beta   90.00
_cell.angle_gamma   90.00
#
_symmetry.space_group_name_H-M   'P 1'
#
loop_
_entity.id
_entity.type
_entity.pdbx_description
1 polymer ?
#
loop_
_entity_poly.entity_id
_entity_poly.type
_entity_poly.pdbx_seq_one_letter_code
_entity_poly.pdbx_strand_id
1 'polypeptide(L)'
;MDKSTMPETFTDNDHFNWFDTSLKSVSETAEILYTYKHIAHGFSTRLTSQEAETLLKQPGILSVIPELRYQLHTTRTPEFLGLPKTNTLLPNSKQLSEVIIGVLDTGIWPELKSLDDTGLGPIPRSWKGECETGNNLNSSNCNRKLIGARGGNSRVEKGLVVKTAGGLGMILVNSEEYGEELIADPHLLPAAALGQKSGTILKDYVFATKNPAAKLVFGGTHLQVQPSPVVAAFSSRGPNGLTPKILKPDLIAPDFNYPSFAVALETASGIGGGSKKPVTVEYNRILTNVGTPGTYKASVVVESSSVKVVVEPEIITFKEVNEKKGYTVRFICDPMPSGTKGFGYLEWNDGKHRVKSPIAFSWT
;
A
#
# COMPACT_ATOMS: atom_id res chain seq x y z
N MET A 1 -4.13 3.39 19.58
CA MET A 1 -4.19 3.55 21.05
C MET A 1 -4.33 2.19 21.69
N ASP A 2 -3.71 1.98 22.86
CA ASP A 2 -3.81 0.72 23.60
C ASP A 2 -5.07 0.71 24.47
N LYS A 3 -6.04 -0.15 24.15
CA LYS A 3 -7.30 -0.21 24.91
C LYS A 3 -7.10 -0.63 26.38
N SER A 4 -6.02 -1.34 26.72
CA SER A 4 -5.71 -1.68 28.12
C SER A 4 -5.34 -0.45 28.97
N THR A 5 -5.02 0.68 28.34
CA THR A 5 -4.74 1.97 28.99
C THR A 5 -5.95 2.91 29.06
N MET A 6 -7.13 2.48 28.58
CA MET A 6 -8.37 3.27 28.68
C MET A 6 -8.80 3.38 30.15
N PRO A 7 -8.92 4.59 30.73
CA PRO A 7 -9.32 4.75 32.13
C PRO A 7 -10.71 4.18 32.41
N GLU A 8 -10.91 3.57 33.59
CA GLU A 8 -12.17 2.94 34.03
C GLU A 8 -13.38 3.90 34.06
N THR A 9 -13.13 5.22 34.04
CA THR A 9 -14.16 6.26 33.90
C THR A 9 -14.85 6.26 32.54
N PHE A 10 -14.25 5.66 31.51
CA PHE A 10 -14.83 5.53 30.17
C PHE A 10 -15.41 4.12 29.98
N THR A 11 -16.66 4.03 29.52
CA THR A 11 -17.30 2.74 29.23
C THR A 11 -16.91 2.22 27.85
N ASP A 12 -17.19 0.93 27.56
CA ASP A 12 -16.90 0.31 26.27
C ASP A 12 -17.54 0.97 25.04
N ASN A 13 -18.60 1.78 25.24
CA ASN A 13 -19.19 2.58 24.17
C ASN A 13 -18.46 3.92 23.95
N ASP A 14 -17.82 4.45 24.99
CA ASP A 14 -17.44 5.86 25.14
C ASP A 14 -16.02 6.20 24.63
N HIS A 15 -15.47 5.35 23.76
CA HIS A 15 -14.18 5.54 23.07
C HIS A 15 -14.00 6.94 22.47
N PHE A 16 -15.08 7.62 22.06
CA PHE A 16 -15.00 8.97 21.49
C PHE A 16 -14.49 9.99 22.51
N ASN A 17 -15.05 10.01 23.73
CA ASN A 17 -14.65 10.96 24.77
C ASN A 17 -13.20 10.72 25.24
N TRP A 18 -12.76 9.46 25.29
CA TRP A 18 -11.36 9.12 25.57
C TRP A 18 -10.42 9.66 24.48
N PHE A 19 -10.73 9.42 23.21
CA PHE A 19 -9.94 9.92 22.06
C PHE A 19 -9.92 11.44 21.98
N ASP A 20 -11.07 12.09 22.20
CA ASP A 20 -11.24 13.56 22.20
C ASP A 20 -10.47 14.23 23.35
N THR A 21 -10.44 13.60 24.54
CA THR A 21 -9.64 14.06 25.68
C THR A 21 -8.14 13.98 25.37
N SER A 22 -7.66 12.87 24.80
CA SER A 22 -6.25 12.75 24.35
C SER A 22 -5.90 13.80 23.29
N LEU A 23 -6.77 14.04 22.31
CA LEU A 23 -6.55 15.04 21.27
C LEU A 23 -6.49 16.47 21.84
N LYS A 24 -7.46 16.86 22.66
CA LYS A 24 -7.53 18.21 23.26
C LYS A 24 -6.39 18.49 24.22
N SER A 25 -5.78 17.46 24.81
CA SER A 25 -4.60 17.60 25.66
C SER A 25 -3.29 17.89 24.90
N VAL A 26 -3.31 17.88 23.55
CA VAL A 26 -2.16 18.30 22.70
C VAL A 26 -2.48 19.45 21.73
N SER A 27 -3.75 19.69 21.41
CA SER A 27 -4.18 20.77 20.54
C SER A 27 -5.58 21.27 20.91
N GLU A 28 -5.71 22.56 21.16
CA GLU A 28 -7.01 23.20 21.45
C GLU A 28 -7.91 23.34 20.20
N THR A 29 -7.36 23.10 18.99
CA THR A 29 -8.05 23.37 17.71
C THR A 29 -8.18 22.16 16.78
N ALA A 30 -7.56 21.03 17.11
CA ALA A 30 -7.66 19.81 16.32
C ALA A 30 -8.96 19.03 16.59
N GLU A 31 -9.67 18.65 15.54
CA GLU A 31 -10.89 17.85 15.60
C GLU A 31 -10.65 16.39 15.19
N ILE A 32 -11.48 15.47 15.69
CA ILE A 32 -11.52 14.08 15.23
C ILE A 32 -12.23 14.01 13.88
N LEU A 33 -11.52 13.59 12.84
CA LEU A 33 -12.07 13.39 11.49
C LEU A 33 -12.76 12.02 11.34
N TYR A 34 -12.25 11.00 12.02
CA TYR A 34 -12.81 9.64 12.00
C TYR A 34 -12.39 8.84 13.24
N THR A 35 -13.18 7.85 13.67
CA THR A 35 -12.79 6.91 14.75
C THR A 35 -12.80 5.46 14.29
N TYR A 36 -11.79 4.71 14.72
CA TYR A 36 -11.61 3.29 14.47
C TYR A 36 -11.88 2.52 15.77
N LYS A 37 -12.78 1.52 15.71
CA LYS A 37 -13.17 0.71 16.87
C LYS A 37 -13.04 -0.82 16.70
N HIS A 38 -12.95 -1.34 15.47
CA HIS A 38 -13.05 -2.80 15.21
C HIS A 38 -11.75 -3.48 14.80
N ILE A 39 -10.94 -2.86 13.94
CA ILE A 39 -9.67 -3.42 13.43
C ILE A 39 -8.46 -2.81 14.15
N ALA A 40 -8.61 -1.56 14.62
CA ALA A 40 -7.70 -0.86 15.51
C ALA A 40 -8.54 0.07 16.40
N HIS A 41 -7.99 0.48 17.56
CA HIS A 41 -8.56 1.52 18.41
C HIS A 41 -7.77 2.82 18.22
N GLY A 42 -8.45 3.89 17.79
CA GLY A 42 -7.86 5.21 17.62
C GLY A 42 -8.69 6.11 16.71
N PHE A 43 -8.09 7.18 16.22
CA PHE A 43 -8.76 8.20 15.43
C PHE A 43 -7.83 8.79 14.35
N SER A 44 -8.41 9.47 13.36
CA SER A 44 -7.68 10.36 12.46
C SER A 44 -8.02 11.82 12.78
N THR A 45 -7.05 12.71 12.56
CA THR A 45 -7.12 14.13 12.87
C THR A 45 -6.11 14.91 12.02
N ARG A 46 -6.09 16.24 12.11
CA ARG A 46 -5.03 17.09 11.56
C ARG A 46 -4.28 17.74 12.71
N LEU A 47 -2.98 17.51 12.76
CA LEU A 47 -2.06 18.07 13.74
C LEU A 47 -0.84 18.62 12.99
N THR A 48 -0.21 19.65 13.54
CA THR A 48 1.18 19.99 13.18
C THR A 48 2.12 18.87 13.62
N SER A 49 3.31 18.80 13.03
CA SER A 49 4.33 17.81 13.42
C SER A 49 4.67 17.87 14.92
N GLN A 50 4.58 19.05 15.53
CA GLN A 50 4.91 19.28 16.94
C GLN A 50 3.81 18.77 17.88
N GLU A 51 2.54 18.99 17.55
CA GLU A 51 1.41 18.41 18.30
C GLU A 51 1.35 16.89 18.08
N ALA A 52 1.62 16.40 16.87
CA ALA A 52 1.70 14.97 16.55
C ALA A 52 2.82 14.25 17.31
N GLU A 53 4.01 14.88 17.41
CA GLU A 53 5.09 14.42 18.28
C GLU A 53 4.71 14.43 19.76
N THR A 54 3.93 15.42 20.20
CA THR A 54 3.48 15.53 21.60
C THR A 54 2.45 14.46 21.92
N LEU A 55 1.54 14.15 20.99
CA LEU A 55 0.59 13.04 21.09
C LEU A 55 1.31 11.69 21.15
N LEU A 56 2.31 11.48 20.28
CA LEU A 56 3.12 10.24 20.27
C LEU A 56 3.85 9.99 21.60
N LYS A 57 4.09 11.02 22.41
CA LYS A 57 4.74 10.93 23.73
C LYS A 57 3.75 10.61 24.86
N GLN A 58 2.43 10.52 24.60
CA GLN A 58 1.44 10.26 25.64
C GLN A 58 1.25 8.76 25.96
N PRO A 59 1.00 8.40 27.23
CA PRO A 59 0.60 7.05 27.62
C PRO A 59 -0.60 6.55 26.79
N GLY A 60 -0.52 5.31 26.31
CA GLY A 60 -1.56 4.69 25.48
C GLY A 60 -1.50 5.02 23.98
N ILE A 61 -0.71 6.00 23.54
CA ILE A 61 -0.53 6.30 22.11
C ILE A 61 0.54 5.38 21.50
N LEU A 62 0.10 4.21 21.01
CA LEU A 62 0.97 3.20 20.39
C LEU A 62 1.70 3.67 19.12
N SER A 63 1.11 4.60 18.36
CA SER A 63 1.71 5.20 17.17
C SER A 63 0.89 6.40 16.70
N VAL A 64 1.57 7.33 16.03
CA VAL A 64 0.99 8.38 15.19
C VAL A 64 1.62 8.21 13.81
N ILE A 65 0.79 7.98 12.79
CA ILE A 65 1.24 7.62 11.44
C ILE A 65 0.80 8.73 10.48
N PRO A 66 1.72 9.41 9.77
CA PRO A 66 1.35 10.39 8.76
C PRO A 66 0.65 9.72 7.58
N GLU A 67 -0.39 10.36 7.05
CA GLU A 67 -1.16 9.84 5.92
C GLU A 67 -0.43 10.08 4.59
N LEU A 68 -0.36 9.04 3.75
CA LEU A 68 0.36 9.04 2.47
C LEU A 68 -0.59 8.54 1.35
N ARG A 69 -0.84 9.39 0.35
CA ARG A 69 -1.91 9.26 -0.68
C ARG A 69 -1.44 8.54 -1.95
N TYR A 70 -1.68 7.23 -2.07
CA TYR A 70 -1.29 6.44 -3.26
C TYR A 70 -2.19 6.57 -4.49
N GLN A 71 -1.72 6.01 -5.62
CA GLN A 71 -2.32 6.12 -6.96
C GLN A 71 -2.00 4.89 -7.84
N LEU A 72 -2.63 4.77 -9.03
CA LEU A 72 -2.67 3.51 -9.79
C LEU A 72 -2.59 3.68 -11.33
N HIS A 73 -1.87 2.78 -12.02
CA HIS A 73 -1.86 2.63 -13.48
C HIS A 73 -2.39 1.24 -13.89
N THR A 74 -3.41 1.16 -14.74
CA THR A 74 -4.07 -0.12 -15.11
C THR A 74 -4.23 -0.39 -16.61
N THR A 75 -4.07 0.62 -17.47
CA THR A 75 -4.46 0.55 -18.90
C THR A 75 -3.59 -0.34 -19.80
N ARG A 76 -2.44 -0.81 -19.32
CA ARG A 76 -1.55 -1.75 -20.03
C ARG A 76 -1.12 -2.94 -19.19
N THR A 77 -1.65 -3.10 -17.97
CA THR A 77 -1.15 -4.09 -17.00
C THR A 77 -1.12 -5.53 -17.53
N PRO A 78 -2.11 -6.02 -18.31
CA PRO A 78 -2.04 -7.36 -18.88
C PRO A 78 -0.87 -7.55 -19.87
N GLU A 79 -0.62 -6.58 -20.77
CA GLU A 79 0.50 -6.67 -21.72
C GLU A 79 1.85 -6.46 -21.04
N PHE A 80 1.91 -5.62 -20.00
CA PHE A 80 3.10 -5.42 -19.15
C PHE A 80 3.43 -6.65 -18.30
N LEU A 81 2.42 -7.44 -17.91
CA LEU A 81 2.57 -8.74 -17.26
C LEU A 81 2.87 -9.90 -18.22
N GLY A 82 2.81 -9.68 -19.54
CA GLY A 82 2.89 -10.76 -20.52
C GLY A 82 1.69 -11.72 -20.53
N LEU A 83 0.54 -11.31 -19.96
CA LEU A 83 -0.69 -12.11 -20.00
C LEU A 83 -1.21 -12.19 -21.44
N PRO A 84 -1.51 -13.39 -21.97
CA PRO A 84 -2.05 -13.53 -23.31
C PRO A 84 -3.47 -12.97 -23.39
N LYS A 85 -3.89 -12.51 -24.59
CA LYS A 85 -5.22 -11.92 -24.85
C LYS A 85 -6.37 -12.95 -24.89
N THR A 86 -6.19 -14.11 -24.25
CA THR A 86 -7.10 -15.27 -24.27
C THR A 86 -7.45 -15.69 -22.85
N ASN A 87 -8.71 -16.08 -22.62
CA ASN A 87 -9.28 -16.36 -21.29
C ASN A 87 -8.73 -17.61 -20.56
N THR A 88 -7.56 -18.13 -20.95
CA THR A 88 -6.97 -19.40 -20.48
C THR A 88 -6.48 -19.41 -19.03
N LEU A 89 -6.58 -18.29 -18.31
CA LEU A 89 -6.17 -18.14 -16.90
C LEU A 89 -7.33 -17.89 -15.94
N LEU A 90 -8.58 -17.79 -16.42
CA LEU A 90 -9.75 -17.60 -15.58
C LEU A 90 -10.53 -18.91 -15.43
N PRO A 91 -10.85 -19.38 -14.21
CA PRO A 91 -11.74 -20.52 -14.03
C PRO A 91 -13.16 -20.18 -14.55
N ASN A 92 -13.94 -21.22 -14.85
CA ASN A 92 -15.25 -21.11 -15.51
C ASN A 92 -16.14 -20.00 -14.92
N SER A 93 -16.62 -19.11 -15.79
CA SER A 93 -17.17 -17.78 -15.44
C SER A 93 -18.31 -17.75 -14.42
N LYS A 94 -19.01 -18.88 -14.21
CA LYS A 94 -20.06 -19.03 -13.18
C LYS A 94 -19.56 -18.80 -11.74
N GLN A 95 -18.26 -18.93 -11.47
CA GLN A 95 -17.72 -18.83 -10.11
C GLN A 95 -17.25 -17.40 -9.74
N LEU A 96 -17.18 -16.48 -10.71
CA LEU A 96 -16.70 -15.12 -10.48
C LEU A 96 -17.77 -14.15 -9.93
N SER A 97 -19.06 -14.49 -10.07
CA SER A 97 -20.17 -13.64 -9.62
C SER A 97 -20.43 -13.66 -8.11
N GLU A 98 -19.72 -14.49 -7.34
CA GLU A 98 -19.90 -14.61 -5.88
C GLU A 98 -18.85 -13.82 -5.07
N VAL A 99 -17.82 -13.28 -5.73
CA VAL A 99 -16.72 -12.54 -5.10
C VAL A 99 -16.96 -11.04 -5.21
N ILE A 100 -16.96 -10.35 -4.07
CA ILE A 100 -17.09 -8.88 -3.99
C ILE A 100 -15.72 -8.29 -3.66
N ILE A 101 -15.27 -7.34 -4.47
CA ILE A 101 -13.98 -6.64 -4.29
C ILE A 101 -14.27 -5.19 -3.88
N GLY A 102 -13.98 -4.85 -2.63
CA GLY A 102 -14.01 -3.47 -2.17
C GLY A 102 -12.79 -2.70 -2.67
N VAL A 103 -13.02 -1.54 -3.30
CA VAL A 103 -11.95 -0.64 -3.77
C VAL A 103 -12.00 0.64 -2.94
N LEU A 104 -10.90 0.97 -2.26
CA LEU A 104 -10.75 2.19 -1.48
C LEU A 104 -10.03 3.23 -2.37
N ASP A 105 -10.80 4.15 -2.95
CA ASP A 105 -10.32 5.17 -3.89
C ASP A 105 -10.86 6.57 -3.50
N THR A 106 -10.30 7.61 -4.11
CA THR A 106 -10.61 9.03 -3.91
C THR A 106 -11.86 9.53 -4.65
N GLY A 107 -12.66 8.61 -5.19
CA GLY A 107 -13.89 8.89 -5.95
C GLY A 107 -14.20 7.76 -6.95
N ILE A 108 -15.27 7.92 -7.72
CA ILE A 108 -15.63 7.01 -8.82
C ILE A 108 -16.45 7.77 -9.88
N TRP A 109 -16.40 7.30 -11.13
CA TRP A 109 -17.22 7.77 -12.26
C TRP A 109 -18.17 6.65 -12.72
N PRO A 110 -19.38 6.56 -12.15
CA PRO A 110 -20.33 5.47 -12.40
C PRO A 110 -20.78 5.32 -13.86
N GLU A 111 -20.71 6.41 -14.64
CA GLU A 111 -21.12 6.47 -16.05
C GLU A 111 -20.12 5.80 -17.02
N LEU A 112 -18.94 5.39 -16.54
CA LEU A 112 -17.92 4.79 -17.39
C LEU A 112 -18.35 3.39 -17.87
N LYS A 113 -18.15 3.12 -19.17
CA LYS A 113 -18.45 1.81 -19.79
C LYS A 113 -17.67 0.63 -19.18
N SER A 114 -16.59 0.89 -18.44
CA SER A 114 -15.92 -0.13 -17.61
C SER A 114 -16.81 -0.66 -16.47
N LEU A 115 -17.79 0.12 -16.02
CA LEU A 115 -18.76 -0.21 -14.96
C LEU A 115 -20.13 -0.64 -15.50
N ASP A 116 -20.27 -0.82 -16.82
CA ASP A 116 -21.45 -1.41 -17.45
C ASP A 116 -21.69 -2.85 -16.97
N ASP A 117 -22.93 -3.18 -16.59
CA ASP A 117 -23.31 -4.46 -15.97
C ASP A 117 -23.94 -5.49 -16.93
N THR A 118 -23.91 -5.24 -18.24
CA THR A 118 -24.49 -6.11 -19.26
C THR A 118 -23.89 -7.52 -19.18
N GLY A 119 -24.75 -8.53 -19.06
CA GLY A 119 -24.33 -9.94 -18.93
C GLY A 119 -23.95 -10.37 -17.51
N LEU A 120 -23.95 -9.47 -16.51
CA LEU A 120 -23.76 -9.86 -15.11
C LEU A 120 -25.07 -10.33 -14.45
N GLY A 121 -24.94 -11.38 -13.63
CA GLY A 121 -26.02 -11.92 -12.80
C GLY A 121 -26.45 -11.01 -11.66
N PRO A 122 -27.39 -11.45 -10.80
CA PRO A 122 -27.85 -10.67 -9.66
C PRO A 122 -26.75 -10.49 -8.60
N ILE A 123 -26.81 -9.36 -7.87
CA ILE A 123 -25.91 -9.06 -6.75
C ILE A 123 -26.03 -10.17 -5.68
N PRO A 124 -24.92 -10.67 -5.10
CA PRO A 124 -24.95 -11.69 -4.06
C PRO A 124 -25.82 -11.31 -2.87
N ARG A 125 -26.69 -12.24 -2.41
CA ARG A 125 -27.61 -12.01 -1.26
C ARG A 125 -26.90 -11.72 0.07
N SER A 126 -25.61 -12.05 0.15
CA SER A 126 -24.70 -11.74 1.26
C SER A 126 -24.30 -10.25 1.31
N TRP A 127 -24.41 -9.50 0.22
CA TRP A 127 -24.09 -8.07 0.20
C TRP A 127 -25.06 -7.26 1.07
N LYS A 128 -24.51 -6.27 1.80
CA LYS A 128 -25.24 -5.38 2.72
C LYS A 128 -24.73 -3.93 2.67
N GLY A 129 -23.90 -3.60 1.67
CA GLY A 129 -23.41 -2.23 1.48
C GLY A 129 -24.39 -1.37 0.69
N GLU A 130 -24.22 -0.05 0.79
CA GLU A 130 -25.14 0.95 0.25
C GLU A 130 -24.48 1.83 -0.82
N CYS A 131 -25.32 2.55 -1.58
CA CYS A 131 -24.90 3.58 -2.51
C CYS A 131 -25.25 4.94 -1.88
N GLU A 132 -24.30 5.58 -1.20
CA GLU A 132 -24.59 6.80 -0.44
C GLU A 132 -24.95 7.97 -1.35
N THR A 133 -26.02 8.68 -0.99
CA THR A 133 -26.53 9.84 -1.74
C THR A 133 -25.92 11.13 -1.20
N GLY A 134 -25.06 11.79 -1.99
CA GLY A 134 -24.39 13.03 -1.62
C GLY A 134 -23.28 13.40 -2.61
N ASN A 135 -22.89 14.67 -2.66
CA ASN A 135 -21.75 15.19 -3.44
C ASN A 135 -21.61 14.61 -4.87
N ASN A 136 -22.71 14.63 -5.63
CA ASN A 136 -22.88 14.12 -7.01
C ASN A 136 -23.03 12.60 -7.18
N LEU A 137 -23.05 11.81 -6.10
CA LEU A 137 -23.55 10.42 -6.11
C LEU A 137 -25.03 10.37 -5.76
N ASN A 138 -25.78 9.54 -6.48
CA ASN A 138 -27.19 9.23 -6.24
C ASN A 138 -27.41 7.69 -6.27
N SER A 139 -28.59 7.23 -5.84
CA SER A 139 -28.88 5.80 -5.71
C SER A 139 -28.95 5.03 -7.04
N SER A 140 -29.16 5.69 -8.18
CA SER A 140 -29.12 5.06 -9.51
C SER A 140 -27.73 5.03 -10.16
N ASN A 141 -26.70 5.55 -9.48
CA ASN A 141 -25.31 5.36 -9.90
C ASN A 141 -24.80 3.93 -9.64
N CYS A 142 -25.39 3.19 -8.70
CA CYS A 142 -25.04 1.80 -8.44
C CYS A 142 -25.89 0.83 -9.29
N ASN A 143 -25.28 -0.25 -9.75
CA ASN A 143 -25.85 -1.25 -10.65
C ASN A 143 -25.39 -2.68 -10.22
N ARG A 144 -25.51 -3.71 -11.06
CA ARG A 144 -25.05 -5.09 -10.71
C ARG A 144 -23.52 -5.27 -10.71
N LYS A 145 -22.74 -4.20 -10.89
CA LYS A 145 -21.28 -4.19 -10.97
C LYS A 145 -20.64 -3.22 -9.98
N LEU A 146 -21.05 -1.96 -10.01
CA LEU A 146 -20.80 -0.99 -8.94
C LEU A 146 -21.92 -1.11 -7.91
N ILE A 147 -21.70 -1.91 -6.86
CA ILE A 147 -22.75 -2.30 -5.90
C ILE A 147 -22.81 -1.43 -4.62
N GLY A 148 -21.99 -0.39 -4.51
CA GLY A 148 -21.99 0.58 -3.41
C GLY A 148 -20.88 1.64 -3.54
N ALA A 149 -21.05 2.81 -2.91
CA ALA A 149 -20.12 3.96 -3.00
C ALA A 149 -20.29 4.97 -1.84
N ARG A 150 -19.21 5.69 -1.48
CA ARG A 150 -19.09 6.74 -0.42
C ARG A 150 -17.83 7.60 -0.70
N GLY A 151 -17.83 8.92 -0.47
CA GLY A 151 -16.61 9.74 -0.65
C GLY A 151 -16.73 11.26 -0.46
N GLY A 152 -15.58 11.97 -0.58
CA GLY A 152 -15.43 13.41 -0.38
C GLY A 152 -14.28 14.04 -1.19
N ASN A 153 -14.08 15.36 -1.05
CA ASN A 153 -13.54 16.25 -2.08
C ASN A 153 -12.04 16.03 -2.44
N SER A 154 -11.69 16.03 -3.74
CA SER A 154 -10.42 15.48 -4.25
C SER A 154 -9.57 16.42 -5.12
N ARG A 155 -8.34 16.00 -5.51
CA ARG A 155 -7.49 16.72 -6.48
C ARG A 155 -8.16 16.91 -7.84
N VAL A 156 -9.06 16.00 -8.23
CA VAL A 156 -9.86 16.09 -9.46
C VAL A 156 -10.93 17.18 -9.34
N GLU A 157 -11.50 17.34 -8.15
CA GLU A 157 -12.48 18.38 -7.85
C GLU A 157 -11.89 19.79 -7.84
N LYS A 158 -10.59 19.96 -7.60
CA LYS A 158 -9.92 21.26 -7.88
C LYS A 158 -10.08 21.66 -9.36
N GLY A 159 -10.10 20.67 -10.27
CA GLY A 159 -10.50 20.87 -11.66
C GLY A 159 -11.96 21.30 -11.80
N LEU A 160 -12.90 20.73 -11.03
CA LEU A 160 -14.31 21.17 -11.03
C LEU A 160 -14.44 22.63 -10.57
N VAL A 161 -13.75 23.03 -9.51
CA VAL A 161 -13.74 24.42 -9.01
C VAL A 161 -13.21 25.39 -10.06
N VAL A 162 -12.08 25.07 -10.72
CA VAL A 162 -11.55 25.90 -11.82
C VAL A 162 -12.53 25.99 -12.99
N LYS A 163 -13.24 24.89 -13.31
CA LYS A 163 -14.27 24.88 -14.36
C LYS A 163 -15.43 25.83 -14.04
N THR A 164 -15.96 25.74 -12.82
CA THR A 164 -17.09 26.56 -12.33
C THR A 164 -16.71 28.04 -12.23
N ALA A 165 -15.44 28.35 -11.98
CA ALA A 165 -14.89 29.70 -12.03
C ALA A 165 -14.62 30.23 -13.47
N GLY A 166 -14.97 29.47 -14.53
CA GLY A 166 -14.77 29.86 -15.93
C GLY A 166 -13.36 29.63 -16.46
N GLY A 167 -12.50 28.89 -15.74
CA GLY A 167 -11.12 28.61 -16.13
C GLY A 167 -11.02 27.67 -17.34
N LEU A 168 -10.23 28.06 -18.34
CA LEU A 168 -10.06 27.35 -19.61
C LEU A 168 -9.10 26.14 -19.53
N GLY A 169 -8.31 26.04 -18.46
CA GLY A 169 -7.30 24.99 -18.26
C GLY A 169 -6.64 25.10 -16.88
N MET A 170 -5.91 24.06 -16.46
CA MET A 170 -5.30 23.98 -15.12
C MET A 170 -3.90 23.36 -15.19
N ILE A 171 -2.90 24.02 -14.60
CA ILE A 171 -1.59 23.38 -14.35
C ILE A 171 -1.52 23.04 -12.86
N LEU A 172 -1.33 21.76 -12.55
CA LEU A 172 -1.34 21.24 -11.19
C LEU A 172 0.10 20.89 -10.77
N VAL A 173 0.71 21.78 -9.99
CA VAL A 173 2.08 21.66 -9.51
C VAL A 173 2.13 20.84 -8.22
N ASN A 174 3.08 19.91 -8.11
CA ASN A 174 3.39 19.20 -6.87
C ASN A 174 4.05 20.15 -5.84
N SER A 175 3.74 19.93 -4.56
CA SER A 175 4.54 20.51 -3.46
C SER A 175 5.89 19.80 -3.34
N GLU A 176 6.81 20.42 -2.61
CA GLU A 176 8.16 19.92 -2.32
C GLU A 176 8.17 18.50 -1.72
N GLU A 177 7.18 18.19 -0.88
CA GLU A 177 6.89 16.87 -0.32
C GLU A 177 6.74 15.75 -1.38
N TYR A 178 6.12 16.04 -2.54
CA TYR A 178 5.87 15.08 -3.63
C TYR A 178 6.85 15.25 -4.81
N GLY A 179 7.88 16.10 -4.68
CA GLY A 179 8.98 16.27 -5.65
C GLY A 179 8.58 16.14 -7.13
N GLU A 180 9.26 15.25 -7.85
CA GLU A 180 9.02 14.96 -9.28
C GLU A 180 8.00 13.82 -9.51
N GLU A 181 7.14 13.49 -8.53
CA GLU A 181 6.24 12.34 -8.62
C GLU A 181 5.13 12.53 -9.67
N LEU A 182 5.02 11.57 -10.58
CA LEU A 182 3.98 11.57 -11.62
C LEU A 182 2.64 11.15 -11.03
N ILE A 183 1.85 12.13 -10.61
CA ILE A 183 0.51 11.96 -10.06
C ILE A 183 -0.53 12.07 -11.19
N ALA A 184 -0.90 10.92 -11.76
CA ALA A 184 -1.85 10.71 -12.85
C ALA A 184 -3.33 10.84 -12.41
N ASP A 185 -3.74 12.03 -11.96
CA ASP A 185 -5.16 12.32 -11.69
C ASP A 185 -5.92 12.62 -13.01
N PRO A 186 -7.19 12.19 -13.18
CA PRO A 186 -8.05 12.67 -14.26
C PRO A 186 -8.47 14.13 -14.01
N HIS A 187 -8.70 14.91 -15.07
CA HIS A 187 -9.02 16.34 -14.96
C HIS A 187 -10.17 16.76 -15.90
N LEU A 188 -11.04 17.66 -15.42
CA LEU A 188 -12.32 18.05 -16.06
C LEU A 188 -12.19 19.16 -17.14
N LEU A 189 -10.97 19.60 -17.40
CA LEU A 189 -10.50 20.57 -18.40
C LEU A 189 -9.10 20.17 -18.87
N PRO A 190 -8.60 20.73 -20.00
CA PRO A 190 -7.21 20.58 -20.42
C PRO A 190 -6.25 20.95 -19.28
N ALA A 191 -5.42 19.99 -18.88
CA ALA A 191 -4.58 20.14 -17.70
C ALA A 191 -3.26 19.37 -17.81
N ALA A 192 -2.27 19.81 -17.05
CA ALA A 192 -0.96 19.17 -16.94
C ALA A 192 -0.52 19.12 -15.47
N ALA A 193 -0.07 17.95 -15.02
CA ALA A 193 0.63 17.80 -13.75
C ALA A 193 2.12 18.10 -13.94
N LEU A 194 2.74 18.80 -12.99
CA LEU A 194 4.18 19.12 -13.00
C LEU A 194 4.85 18.72 -11.69
N GLY A 195 6.02 18.09 -11.80
CA GLY A 195 6.96 17.93 -10.69
C GLY A 195 7.46 19.28 -10.16
N GLN A 196 7.90 19.31 -8.89
CA GLN A 196 8.21 20.52 -8.16
C GLN A 196 9.27 21.40 -8.85
N LYS A 197 10.29 20.84 -9.49
CA LYS A 197 11.33 21.62 -10.20
C LYS A 197 10.73 22.38 -11.38
N SER A 198 9.93 21.68 -12.19
CA SER A 198 9.19 22.28 -13.31
C SER A 198 8.14 23.28 -12.80
N GLY A 199 7.53 23.00 -11.65
CA GLY A 199 6.59 23.89 -10.97
C GLY A 199 7.23 25.18 -10.46
N THR A 200 8.44 25.12 -9.90
CA THR A 200 9.21 26.30 -9.47
C THR A 200 9.57 27.18 -10.66
N ILE A 201 10.08 26.59 -11.76
CA ILE A 201 10.37 27.32 -13.00
C ILE A 201 9.11 28.01 -13.56
N LEU A 202 7.96 27.32 -13.55
CA LEU A 202 6.68 27.90 -13.97
C LEU A 202 6.23 29.04 -13.04
N LYS A 203 6.39 28.88 -11.73
CA LYS A 203 6.04 29.89 -10.72
C LYS A 203 6.85 31.17 -10.93
N ASP A 204 8.17 31.03 -11.11
CA ASP A 204 9.07 32.15 -11.35
C ASP A 204 8.74 32.87 -12.67
N TYR A 205 8.44 32.12 -13.74
CA TYR A 205 7.94 32.68 -15.01
C TYR A 205 6.65 33.51 -14.81
N VAL A 206 5.68 33.00 -14.06
CA VAL A 206 4.40 33.67 -13.82
C VAL A 206 4.57 34.96 -13.02
N PHE A 207 5.46 35.00 -12.02
CA PHE A 207 5.68 36.21 -11.22
C PHE A 207 6.65 37.23 -11.86
N ALA A 208 7.59 36.79 -12.70
CA ALA A 208 8.50 37.67 -13.42
C ALA A 208 7.90 38.31 -14.68
N THR A 209 6.83 37.73 -15.24
CA THR A 209 6.24 38.15 -16.51
C THR A 209 4.97 38.98 -16.31
N LYS A 210 4.91 40.20 -16.89
CA LYS A 210 3.74 41.09 -16.76
C LYS A 210 2.44 40.52 -17.33
N ASN A 211 2.53 39.73 -18.40
CA ASN A 211 1.41 39.06 -19.07
C ASN A 211 1.80 37.59 -19.35
N PRO A 212 1.76 36.68 -18.37
CA PRO A 212 2.18 35.29 -18.55
C PRO A 212 1.15 34.53 -19.40
N ALA A 213 1.63 33.69 -20.31
CA ALA A 213 0.80 32.89 -21.21
C ALA A 213 1.36 31.47 -21.34
N ALA A 214 0.48 30.47 -21.40
CA ALA A 214 0.85 29.06 -21.53
C ALA A 214 -0.04 28.37 -22.58
N LYS A 215 0.50 27.33 -23.22
CA LYS A 215 -0.24 26.49 -24.18
C LYS A 215 -0.04 25.02 -23.81
N LEU A 216 -1.12 24.34 -23.46
CA LEU A 216 -1.10 22.89 -23.25
C LEU A 216 -1.30 22.18 -24.60
N VAL A 217 -0.46 21.18 -24.87
CA VAL A 217 -0.50 20.34 -26.09
C VAL A 217 -0.24 18.90 -25.68
N PHE A 218 -1.03 17.96 -26.19
CA PHE A 218 -0.82 16.54 -25.94
C PHE A 218 0.30 16.00 -26.85
N GLY A 219 1.42 15.58 -26.25
CA GLY A 219 2.59 15.05 -26.97
C GLY A 219 2.50 13.58 -27.37
N GLY A 220 1.43 12.87 -27.01
CA GLY A 220 1.33 11.41 -27.14
C GLY A 220 1.75 10.67 -25.87
N THR A 221 1.74 9.33 -25.92
CA THR A 221 2.21 8.48 -24.81
C THR A 221 3.65 8.05 -25.05
N HIS A 222 4.58 8.56 -24.24
CA HIS A 222 5.95 8.05 -24.21
C HIS A 222 6.01 6.71 -23.46
N LEU A 223 6.78 5.76 -23.99
CA LEU A 223 7.01 4.43 -23.41
C LEU A 223 8.51 4.28 -23.09
N GLN A 224 8.87 3.21 -22.37
CA GLN A 224 10.27 2.89 -22.01
C GLN A 224 11.00 3.99 -21.20
N VAL A 225 10.24 4.81 -20.45
CA VAL A 225 10.79 5.77 -19.48
C VAL A 225 11.66 5.02 -18.46
N GLN A 226 12.84 5.56 -18.15
CA GLN A 226 13.80 4.98 -17.22
C GLN A 226 14.04 5.90 -16.01
N PRO A 227 14.25 5.35 -14.81
CA PRO A 227 14.19 3.93 -14.45
C PRO A 227 12.76 3.38 -14.45
N SER A 228 12.59 2.08 -14.73
CA SER A 228 11.30 1.37 -14.61
C SER A 228 11.50 -0.14 -14.43
N PRO A 229 10.68 -0.83 -13.60
CA PRO A 229 9.66 -0.27 -12.71
C PRO A 229 10.26 0.47 -11.51
N VAL A 230 9.50 1.40 -10.94
CA VAL A 230 9.84 2.10 -9.70
C VAL A 230 8.69 1.91 -8.73
N VAL A 231 8.98 1.65 -7.45
CA VAL A 231 7.95 1.64 -6.41
C VAL A 231 7.47 3.07 -6.22
N ALA A 232 6.23 3.35 -6.62
CA ALA A 232 5.60 4.65 -6.44
C ALA A 232 5.83 5.16 -5.00
N ALA A 233 6.17 6.44 -4.87
CA ALA A 233 6.56 7.05 -3.60
C ALA A 233 5.36 7.37 -2.70
N PHE A 234 4.18 7.57 -3.31
CA PHE A 234 3.07 8.30 -2.72
C PHE A 234 2.10 7.77 -1.61
N SER A 235 1.65 6.54 -1.21
CA SER A 235 1.91 3.69 -0.99
C SER A 235 2.87 2.86 -0.01
N SER A 236 2.28 2.36 1.08
CA SER A 236 2.89 2.26 2.40
C SER A 236 4.11 1.34 2.46
N ARG A 237 5.15 1.80 3.17
CA ARG A 237 6.40 1.05 3.37
C ARG A 237 6.43 0.39 4.75
N GLY A 238 7.16 -0.72 4.86
CA GLY A 238 7.32 -1.46 6.12
C GLY A 238 8.45 -0.95 7.02
N PRO A 239 8.66 -1.61 8.18
CA PRO A 239 8.04 -2.87 8.61
C PRO A 239 6.57 -2.75 9.04
N ASN A 240 5.90 -3.89 9.24
CA ASN A 240 4.56 -3.94 9.81
C ASN A 240 4.58 -3.57 11.30
N GLY A 241 4.08 -2.39 11.66
CA GLY A 241 4.07 -1.89 13.05
C GLY A 241 3.28 -2.74 14.05
N LEU A 242 2.31 -3.55 13.59
CA LEU A 242 1.54 -4.45 14.46
C LEU A 242 2.16 -5.85 14.57
N THR A 243 2.98 -6.27 13.61
CA THR A 243 3.66 -7.58 13.64
C THR A 243 4.95 -7.53 12.81
N PRO A 244 6.06 -6.99 13.36
CA PRO A 244 7.31 -6.78 12.61
C PRO A 244 7.93 -8.05 12.00
N LYS A 245 7.55 -9.23 12.50
CA LYS A 245 7.96 -10.56 11.99
C LYS A 245 7.26 -10.97 10.68
N ILE A 246 6.32 -10.15 10.18
CA ILE A 246 5.61 -10.32 8.90
C ILE A 246 5.96 -9.12 8.00
N LEU A 247 6.50 -9.38 6.81
CA LEU A 247 6.88 -8.32 5.87
C LEU A 247 5.64 -7.61 5.34
N LYS A 248 5.67 -6.27 5.31
CA LYS A 248 4.71 -5.43 4.59
C LYS A 248 5.47 -4.31 3.86
N PRO A 249 4.97 -3.79 2.73
CA PRO A 249 3.97 -4.44 1.88
C PRO A 249 4.54 -5.77 1.36
N ASP A 250 3.70 -6.79 1.18
CA ASP A 250 4.15 -8.16 0.87
C ASP A 250 4.81 -8.26 -0.51
N LEU A 251 4.46 -7.33 -1.40
CA LEU A 251 4.73 -7.36 -2.84
C LEU A 251 4.64 -5.95 -3.43
N ILE A 252 5.29 -5.76 -4.58
CA ILE A 252 5.06 -4.65 -5.50
C ILE A 252 4.40 -5.30 -6.72
N ALA A 253 3.08 -5.15 -6.85
CA ALA A 253 2.32 -5.73 -7.94
C ALA A 253 2.79 -5.11 -9.29
N PRO A 254 2.69 -5.87 -10.40
CA PRO A 254 1.39 -6.38 -10.82
C PRO A 254 1.21 -7.89 -10.75
N ASP A 255 2.25 -8.68 -10.46
CA ASP A 255 2.17 -10.16 -10.36
C ASP A 255 2.38 -10.66 -8.92
N PHE A 256 1.94 -11.89 -8.62
CA PHE A 256 1.47 -12.24 -7.27
C PHE A 256 2.02 -13.55 -6.64
N ASN A 257 2.03 -13.56 -5.30
CA ASN A 257 2.05 -14.73 -4.41
C ASN A 257 3.31 -15.63 -4.34
N TYR A 258 4.21 -15.34 -3.39
CA TYR A 258 4.83 -16.38 -2.54
C TYR A 258 5.31 -15.79 -1.19
N PRO A 259 5.56 -16.58 -0.11
CA PRO A 259 5.79 -16.05 1.23
C PRO A 259 7.22 -15.52 1.38
N SER A 260 7.34 -14.48 2.20
CA SER A 260 8.58 -13.77 2.51
C SER A 260 9.10 -14.08 3.91
N PHE A 261 10.26 -13.51 4.25
CA PHE A 261 10.84 -13.51 5.58
C PHE A 261 11.18 -12.06 6.01
N ALA A 262 10.53 -11.55 7.05
CA ALA A 262 10.89 -10.29 7.70
C ALA A 262 11.63 -10.57 9.01
N VAL A 263 12.95 -10.39 8.98
CA VAL A 263 13.85 -10.66 10.10
C VAL A 263 14.07 -9.32 10.83
N ALA A 264 13.16 -9.01 11.73
CA ALA A 264 13.28 -7.88 12.65
C ALA A 264 14.21 -8.26 13.82
N LEU A 265 15.16 -7.39 14.14
CA LEU A 265 16.24 -7.62 15.10
C LEU A 265 16.33 -6.43 16.07
N GLU A 266 16.20 -6.71 17.37
CA GLU A 266 16.42 -5.69 18.41
C GLU A 266 17.90 -5.31 18.49
N THR A 267 18.18 -4.01 18.60
CA THR A 267 19.54 -3.50 18.75
C THR A 267 20.11 -3.66 20.16
N ALA A 268 21.43 -3.47 20.30
CA ALA A 268 22.16 -3.42 21.58
C ALA A 268 21.84 -2.16 22.42
N SER A 269 20.60 -1.69 22.36
CA SER A 269 20.04 -0.55 23.10
C SER A 269 18.56 -0.75 23.43
N GLY A 270 17.92 -1.83 22.96
CA GLY A 270 16.59 -2.26 23.40
C GLY A 270 16.61 -2.95 24.76
N ILE A 271 15.44 -3.39 25.24
CA ILE A 271 15.28 -3.98 26.58
C ILE A 271 16.00 -5.35 26.70
N GLY A 272 16.15 -6.09 25.59
CA GLY A 272 17.03 -7.27 25.49
C GLY A 272 18.46 -6.96 25.00
N GLY A 273 18.81 -5.69 24.79
CA GLY A 273 19.98 -5.21 24.04
C GLY A 273 21.33 -5.33 24.75
N GLY A 274 21.65 -6.48 25.35
CA GLY A 274 22.81 -6.65 26.23
C GLY A 274 23.98 -7.47 25.70
N SER A 275 23.98 -7.94 24.43
CA SER A 275 25.00 -8.90 23.98
C SER A 275 25.62 -8.62 22.60
N LYS A 276 26.95 -8.71 22.52
CA LYS A 276 27.74 -8.75 21.28
C LYS A 276 27.67 -10.13 20.59
N LYS A 277 26.53 -10.82 20.66
CA LYS A 277 26.35 -12.19 20.15
C LYS A 277 25.42 -12.17 18.93
N PRO A 278 25.62 -13.07 17.95
CA PRO A 278 24.69 -13.20 16.83
C PRO A 278 23.30 -13.61 17.33
N VAL A 279 22.26 -12.95 16.86
CA VAL A 279 20.86 -13.32 17.11
C VAL A 279 20.46 -14.39 16.09
N THR A 280 19.82 -15.46 16.55
CA THR A 280 19.27 -16.50 15.65
C THR A 280 17.75 -16.38 15.61
N VAL A 281 17.18 -16.19 14.42
CA VAL A 281 15.73 -16.16 14.18
C VAL A 281 15.34 -17.32 13.27
N GLU A 282 14.39 -18.14 13.70
CA GLU A 282 13.94 -19.33 12.98
C GLU A 282 12.53 -19.18 12.39
N TYR A 283 12.33 -19.67 11.17
CA TYR A 283 11.04 -19.75 10.50
C TYR A 283 10.81 -21.15 9.96
N ASN A 284 9.76 -21.80 10.44
CA ASN A 284 9.25 -23.03 9.86
C ASN A 284 8.24 -22.69 8.73
N ARG A 285 8.27 -23.51 7.67
CA ARG A 285 7.51 -23.32 6.41
C ARG A 285 7.09 -24.68 5.85
N ILE A 286 6.05 -24.68 5.01
CA ILE A 286 5.58 -25.87 4.29
C ILE A 286 5.44 -25.52 2.81
N LEU A 287 6.14 -26.24 1.95
CA LEU A 287 5.91 -26.24 0.51
C LEU A 287 4.82 -27.27 0.17
N THR A 288 4.06 -27.00 -0.89
CA THR A 288 3.14 -27.97 -1.52
C THR A 288 3.50 -28.03 -3.00
N ASN A 289 3.76 -29.22 -3.55
CA ASN A 289 4.00 -29.36 -4.98
C ASN A 289 2.69 -29.14 -5.77
N VAL A 290 2.66 -28.19 -6.69
CA VAL A 290 1.52 -27.94 -7.60
C VAL A 290 1.83 -28.28 -9.07
N GLY A 291 3.03 -28.83 -9.34
CA GLY A 291 3.48 -29.23 -10.67
C GLY A 291 3.88 -30.71 -10.72
N THR A 292 4.68 -31.06 -11.73
CA THR A 292 5.25 -32.40 -11.85
C THR A 292 6.18 -32.74 -10.68
N PRO A 293 6.25 -34.01 -10.24
CA PRO A 293 7.26 -34.48 -9.29
C PRO A 293 8.69 -34.05 -9.68
N GLY A 294 9.53 -33.77 -8.69
CA GLY A 294 10.85 -33.19 -8.92
C GLY A 294 11.66 -32.98 -7.63
N THR A 295 12.95 -32.75 -7.80
CA THR A 295 13.90 -32.49 -6.69
C THR A 295 14.41 -31.07 -6.80
N TYR A 296 14.09 -30.26 -5.79
CA TYR A 296 14.47 -28.86 -5.70
C TYR A 296 15.65 -28.72 -4.72
N LYS A 297 16.68 -27.97 -5.11
CA LYS A 297 17.75 -27.54 -4.22
C LYS A 297 17.52 -26.09 -3.77
N ALA A 298 17.76 -25.83 -2.49
CA ALA A 298 17.78 -24.50 -1.92
C ALA A 298 19.08 -23.75 -2.26
N SER A 299 18.95 -22.44 -2.44
CA SER A 299 20.05 -21.49 -2.56
C SER A 299 19.63 -20.18 -1.91
N VAL A 300 20.56 -19.46 -1.28
CA VAL A 300 20.27 -18.17 -0.64
C VAL A 300 21.26 -17.13 -1.12
N VAL A 301 20.76 -15.94 -1.42
CA VAL A 301 21.55 -14.73 -1.69
C VAL A 301 21.14 -13.67 -0.68
N VAL A 302 22.10 -13.04 -0.01
CA VAL A 302 21.90 -11.90 0.89
C VAL A 302 22.94 -10.82 0.60
N GLU A 303 22.55 -9.57 0.76
CA GLU A 303 23.41 -8.40 0.45
C GLU A 303 24.37 -8.05 1.60
N SER A 304 24.09 -8.52 2.82
CA SER A 304 24.87 -8.23 4.02
C SER A 304 25.71 -9.44 4.44
N SER A 305 27.02 -9.23 4.61
CA SER A 305 27.95 -10.22 5.18
C SER A 305 27.70 -10.49 6.67
N SER A 306 27.01 -9.57 7.36
CA SER A 306 26.58 -9.68 8.77
C SER A 306 25.38 -10.63 8.97
N VAL A 307 24.96 -11.34 7.93
CA VAL A 307 23.89 -12.34 7.99
C VAL A 307 24.32 -13.65 7.35
N LYS A 308 24.22 -14.73 8.11
CA LYS A 308 24.30 -16.11 7.61
C LYS A 308 22.90 -16.74 7.62
N VAL A 309 22.50 -17.34 6.51
CA VAL A 309 21.23 -18.07 6.39
C VAL A 309 21.52 -19.56 6.23
N VAL A 310 20.75 -20.39 6.94
CA VAL A 310 20.80 -21.86 6.86
C VAL A 310 19.39 -22.36 6.55
N VAL A 311 19.27 -23.30 5.61
CA VAL A 311 18.00 -23.91 5.17
C VAL A 311 18.08 -25.41 5.38
N GLU A 312 17.06 -25.99 6.01
CA GLU A 312 17.08 -27.39 6.41
C GLU A 312 15.74 -28.08 6.10
N PRO A 313 15.72 -29.16 5.30
CA PRO A 313 16.83 -29.68 4.50
C PRO A 313 17.23 -28.73 3.36
N GLU A 314 18.45 -28.82 2.84
CA GLU A 314 18.87 -28.05 1.63
C GLU A 314 18.26 -28.59 0.33
N ILE A 315 17.71 -29.80 0.33
CA ILE A 315 17.17 -30.48 -0.85
C ILE A 315 15.81 -31.09 -0.47
N ILE A 316 14.80 -30.85 -1.32
CA ILE A 316 13.44 -31.39 -1.16
C ILE A 316 13.02 -32.12 -2.44
N THR A 317 12.69 -33.39 -2.31
CA THR A 317 12.08 -34.19 -3.38
C THR A 317 10.58 -34.34 -3.16
N PHE A 318 9.79 -34.04 -4.18
CA PHE A 318 8.38 -34.38 -4.27
C PHE A 318 8.19 -35.54 -5.25
N LYS A 319 7.40 -36.52 -4.86
CA LYS A 319 7.09 -37.75 -5.62
C LYS A 319 5.74 -37.68 -6.35
N GLU A 320 4.83 -36.84 -5.88
CA GLU A 320 3.48 -36.69 -6.41
C GLU A 320 2.97 -35.24 -6.37
N VAL A 321 1.85 -34.98 -7.04
CA VAL A 321 1.19 -33.66 -7.03
C VAL A 321 0.42 -33.48 -5.72
N ASN A 322 0.44 -32.28 -5.15
CA ASN A 322 -0.10 -31.91 -3.84
C ASN A 322 0.64 -32.48 -2.62
N GLU A 323 1.75 -33.20 -2.81
CA GLU A 323 2.61 -33.61 -1.68
C GLU A 323 3.17 -32.40 -0.95
N LYS A 324 3.20 -32.47 0.39
CA LYS A 324 3.64 -31.39 1.27
C LYS A 324 4.96 -31.72 1.95
N LYS A 325 5.86 -30.74 2.04
CA LYS A 325 7.19 -30.87 2.65
C LYS A 325 7.48 -29.68 3.55
N GLY A 326 7.79 -29.96 4.82
CA GLY A 326 8.26 -28.94 5.76
C GLY A 326 9.72 -28.57 5.51
N TYR A 327 10.08 -27.32 5.80
CA TYR A 327 11.46 -26.88 5.90
C TYR A 327 11.62 -25.75 6.92
N THR A 328 12.84 -25.61 7.42
CA THR A 328 13.21 -24.65 8.44
C THR A 328 14.25 -23.68 7.86
N VAL A 329 14.10 -22.39 8.10
CA VAL A 329 15.09 -21.36 7.75
C VAL A 329 15.59 -20.69 9.03
N ARG A 330 16.90 -20.73 9.27
CA ARG A 330 17.56 -20.10 10.41
C ARG A 330 18.42 -18.93 9.91
N PHE A 331 18.08 -17.74 10.36
CA PHE A 331 18.81 -16.49 10.11
C PHE A 331 19.70 -16.21 11.32
N ILE A 332 21.01 -16.23 11.13
CA ILE A 332 22.02 -15.94 12.15
C ILE A 332 22.60 -14.57 11.80
N CYS A 333 22.24 -13.55 12.57
CA CYS A 333 22.50 -12.15 12.26
C CYS A 333 23.37 -11.50 13.32
N ASP A 334 24.47 -10.87 12.91
CA ASP A 334 25.34 -10.12 13.83
C ASP A 334 24.68 -8.80 14.26
N PRO A 335 25.09 -8.21 15.41
CA PRO A 335 24.62 -6.89 15.82
C PRO A 335 25.06 -5.78 14.85
N MET A 336 24.10 -4.99 14.37
CA MET A 336 24.31 -3.82 13.51
C MET A 336 23.65 -2.56 14.12
N PRO A 337 24.00 -1.34 13.66
CA PRO A 337 23.37 -0.11 14.11
C PRO A 337 21.85 -0.06 13.85
N SER A 338 21.10 0.64 14.70
CA SER A 338 19.66 0.89 14.47
C SER A 338 19.42 1.61 13.14
N GLY A 339 18.33 1.26 12.47
CA GLY A 339 18.00 1.75 11.13
C GLY A 339 18.72 1.02 9.99
N THR A 340 19.68 0.12 10.29
CA THR A 340 20.31 -0.74 9.27
C THR A 340 19.25 -1.65 8.63
N LYS A 341 19.29 -1.74 7.30
CA LYS A 341 18.43 -2.61 6.48
C LYS A 341 19.28 -3.34 5.45
N GLY A 342 18.81 -4.50 5.00
CA GLY A 342 19.42 -5.24 3.90
C GLY A 342 18.44 -6.27 3.34
N PHE A 343 18.68 -6.76 2.13
CA PHE A 343 17.76 -7.65 1.44
C PHE A 343 18.45 -8.94 0.97
N GLY A 344 17.62 -9.86 0.45
CA GLY A 344 18.05 -11.14 -0.08
C GLY A 344 16.88 -11.96 -0.59
N TYR A 345 17.15 -13.21 -0.98
CA TYR A 345 16.12 -14.19 -1.29
C TYR A 345 16.62 -15.62 -1.08
N LEU A 346 15.69 -16.50 -0.69
CA LEU A 346 15.79 -17.95 -0.82
C LEU A 346 15.20 -18.33 -2.19
N GLU A 347 15.91 -19.12 -2.97
CA GLU A 347 15.42 -19.74 -4.20
C GLU A 347 15.49 -21.28 -4.10
N TRP A 348 14.35 -21.93 -4.34
CA TRP A 348 14.26 -23.36 -4.63
C TRP A 348 14.27 -23.57 -6.15
N ASN A 349 15.16 -24.44 -6.64
CA ASN A 349 15.39 -24.64 -8.07
C ASN A 349 15.58 -26.12 -8.42
N ASP A 350 14.87 -26.63 -9.44
CA ASP A 350 14.96 -28.01 -9.96
C ASP A 350 15.62 -28.09 -11.35
N GLY A 351 16.16 -26.97 -11.85
CA GLY A 351 16.70 -26.80 -13.20
C GLY A 351 15.70 -26.21 -14.21
N LYS A 352 14.41 -26.15 -13.89
CA LYS A 352 13.34 -25.66 -14.79
C LYS A 352 12.44 -24.61 -14.12
N HIS A 353 12.04 -24.85 -12.88
CA HIS A 353 11.18 -23.99 -12.07
C HIS A 353 12.01 -23.31 -10.98
N ARG A 354 11.67 -22.06 -10.66
CA ARG A 354 12.40 -21.23 -9.67
C ARG A 354 11.42 -20.59 -8.72
N VAL A 355 11.35 -21.10 -7.50
CA VAL A 355 10.44 -20.62 -6.45
C VAL A 355 11.22 -19.72 -5.50
N LYS A 356 11.01 -18.40 -5.61
CA LYS A 356 11.70 -17.39 -4.79
C LYS A 356 10.86 -16.90 -3.62
N SER A 357 11.49 -16.82 -2.46
CA SER A 357 10.99 -16.16 -1.25
C SER A 357 11.91 -15.00 -0.88
N PRO A 358 11.46 -13.72 -0.98
CA PRO A 358 12.28 -12.58 -0.62
C PRO A 358 12.50 -12.49 0.89
N ILE A 359 13.66 -11.98 1.28
CA ILE A 359 14.10 -11.80 2.66
C ILE A 359 14.42 -10.31 2.86
N ALA A 360 13.96 -9.74 3.98
CA ALA A 360 14.33 -8.40 4.42
C ALA A 360 14.80 -8.44 5.87
N PHE A 361 15.92 -7.78 6.14
CA PHE A 361 16.53 -7.60 7.46
C PHE A 361 16.31 -6.16 7.93
N SER A 362 15.97 -5.98 9.20
CA SER A 362 15.88 -4.65 9.81
C SER A 362 16.35 -4.71 11.26
N TRP A 363 17.39 -3.93 11.57
CA TRP A 363 17.83 -3.71 12.94
C TRP A 363 17.15 -2.43 13.46
N THR A 364 16.46 -2.52 14.59
CA THR A 364 15.72 -1.44 15.24
C THR A 364 16.15 -1.34 16.69
#